data_AF-A0A2V8IDG0-F1
#
_entry.id   AF-A0A2V8IDG0-F1
#
_cell.length_a   1.000
_cell.length_b   1.000
_cell.length_c   1.000
_cell.angle_alpha   90.00
_cell.angle_beta   90.00
_cell.angle_gamma   90.00
#
_symmetry.space_group_name_H-M   'P 1'
#
loop_
_entity.id
_entity.type
_entity.pdbx_description
1 polymer ?
#
loop_
_entity_poly.entity_id
_entity_poly.type
_entity_poly.pdbx_seq_one_letter_code
_entity_poly.pdbx_strand_id
1 'polypeptide(L)'
;MECELIGMRIKRRIVEMMAKKGPAIWVILIALILSLPVWSAGQRRNQQKEQQPQQPGQGQPGFGPQNKSKDEADAFNALQKEQNPAKKVELAEAFVSKYPDSDFVAYAQTFRVTSYSQLGKHKESAAAAEQAVDATIKFGEKLAAKADADAKLSDKDRENVRKKDKNAVFLDRDSPQFQEFMNQSEQRIVALYKSIIQSYQMLNDAPHMMESSKKALGLKPDDVDLLATISNV
;
A
#
# COMPACT_ATOMS: atom_id res chain seq x y z
N MET A 1 18.59 -7.51 16.04
CA MET A 1 19.56 -7.82 14.96
C MET A 1 18.87 -8.20 13.65
N GLU A 2 17.93 -9.16 13.60
CA GLU A 2 17.37 -9.60 12.30
C GLU A 2 16.67 -8.49 11.48
N CYS A 3 15.97 -7.56 12.13
CA CYS A 3 15.33 -6.41 11.46
C CYS A 3 16.32 -5.54 10.67
N GLU A 4 17.55 -5.40 11.16
CA GLU A 4 18.61 -4.67 10.44
C GLU A 4 19.07 -5.44 9.20
N LEU A 5 19.15 -6.77 9.29
CA LEU A 5 19.58 -7.62 8.18
C LEU A 5 18.60 -7.55 6.99
N ILE A 6 17.29 -7.42 7.28
CA ILE A 6 16.24 -7.22 6.27
C ILE A 6 16.35 -5.81 5.65
N GLY A 7 16.36 -4.77 6.48
CA GLY A 7 16.46 -3.38 6.00
C GLY A 7 17.73 -3.10 5.19
N MET A 8 18.85 -3.70 5.57
CA MET A 8 20.15 -3.53 4.90
C MET A 8 20.19 -4.23 3.53
N ARG A 9 19.51 -5.38 3.36
CA ARG A 9 19.36 -6.06 2.05
C ARG A 9 18.53 -5.23 1.07
N ILE A 10 17.46 -4.60 1.56
CA ILE A 10 16.59 -3.72 0.74
C ILE A 10 17.37 -2.47 0.33
N LYS A 11 17.96 -1.75 1.29
CA LYS A 11 18.72 -0.51 1.03
C LYS A 11 19.88 -0.73 0.06
N ARG A 12 20.62 -1.84 0.16
CA ARG A 12 21.75 -2.12 -0.74
C ARG A 12 21.34 -2.24 -2.21
N ARG A 13 20.21 -2.89 -2.52
CA ARG A 13 19.71 -3.02 -3.91
C ARG A 13 19.20 -1.71 -4.50
N ILE A 14 18.64 -0.82 -3.67
CA ILE A 14 18.08 0.45 -4.12
C ILE A 14 19.19 1.48 -4.43
N VAL A 15 20.22 1.56 -3.59
CA VAL A 15 21.35 2.50 -3.77
C VAL A 15 22.14 2.22 -5.05
N GLU A 16 22.34 0.95 -5.41
CA GLU A 16 23.05 0.56 -6.64
C GLU A 16 22.31 1.01 -7.93
N MET A 17 21.00 1.26 -7.89
CA MET A 17 20.22 1.75 -9.03
C MET A 17 20.22 3.28 -9.16
N MET A 18 20.16 4.03 -8.06
CA MET A 18 20.06 5.50 -8.11
C MET A 18 21.36 6.21 -8.52
N ALA A 19 22.51 5.55 -8.43
CA ALA A 19 23.83 6.16 -8.64
C ALA A 19 24.20 6.55 -10.09
N LYS A 20 23.26 6.59 -11.06
CA LYS A 20 23.59 6.66 -12.51
C LYS A 20 22.95 7.76 -13.36
N LYS A 21 21.99 8.56 -12.86
CA LYS A 21 21.43 9.70 -13.64
C LYS A 21 21.17 10.92 -12.73
N GLY A 22 21.83 12.04 -13.05
CA GLY A 22 21.79 13.27 -12.26
C GLY A 22 20.59 14.18 -12.58
N PRO A 23 20.35 15.23 -11.76
CA PRO A 23 19.19 16.11 -11.86
C PRO A 23 19.36 17.22 -12.90
N ALA A 24 18.26 17.63 -13.53
CA ALA A 24 18.15 18.86 -14.30
C ALA A 24 16.92 19.66 -13.82
N ILE A 25 17.13 20.93 -13.48
CA ILE A 25 16.15 21.88 -12.93
C ILE A 25 15.93 23.02 -13.95
N TRP A 26 14.91 23.87 -13.73
CA TRP A 26 14.67 25.28 -14.15
C TRP A 26 13.21 25.44 -14.67
N VAL A 27 12.25 26.04 -13.93
CA VAL A 27 12.11 27.45 -13.44
C VAL A 27 11.85 28.40 -14.63
N ILE A 28 10.60 28.80 -14.96
CA ILE A 28 9.59 29.68 -14.28
C ILE A 28 9.80 31.20 -14.52
N LEU A 29 8.79 31.83 -15.13
CA LEU A 29 8.35 33.25 -15.10
C LEU A 29 7.00 33.32 -15.86
N ILE A 30 5.86 33.90 -15.47
CA ILE A 30 5.39 34.83 -14.41
C ILE A 30 5.34 36.34 -14.77
N ALA A 31 4.19 36.76 -15.31
CA ALA A 31 3.53 38.07 -15.17
C ALA A 31 2.01 37.80 -15.27
N LEU A 32 1.06 38.17 -14.39
CA LEU A 32 0.83 39.32 -13.46
C LEU A 32 0.62 40.66 -14.20
N ILE A 33 -0.45 41.45 -14.00
CA ILE A 33 -1.68 41.34 -13.15
C ILE A 33 -2.94 41.70 -14.02
N LEU A 34 -4.16 42.09 -13.60
CA LEU A 34 -4.79 42.51 -12.33
C LEU A 34 -6.34 42.29 -12.36
N SER A 35 -6.93 41.57 -11.39
CA SER A 35 -8.22 41.91 -10.74
C SER A 35 -8.58 40.89 -9.63
N LEU A 36 -8.97 41.41 -8.45
CA LEU A 36 -9.34 40.69 -7.22
C LEU A 36 -10.43 41.53 -6.50
N PRO A 37 -11.38 40.96 -5.72
CA PRO A 37 -11.15 40.20 -4.47
C PRO A 37 -11.60 38.73 -4.59
N VAL A 38 -10.87 37.72 -4.12
CA VAL A 38 -10.59 37.37 -2.70
C VAL A 38 -11.86 37.06 -1.89
N TRP A 39 -12.14 35.76 -1.68
CA TRP A 39 -12.58 35.18 -0.40
C TRP A 39 -12.35 33.65 -0.37
N SER A 40 -11.29 33.22 0.33
CA SER A 40 -11.20 32.02 1.17
C SER A 40 -11.54 30.60 0.66
N ALA A 41 -11.75 30.36 -0.65
CA ALA A 41 -12.09 29.01 -1.16
C ALA A 41 -10.90 28.11 -1.58
N GLY A 42 -9.66 28.64 -1.65
CA GLY A 42 -8.55 27.95 -2.33
C GLY A 42 -7.87 26.82 -1.55
N GLN A 43 -7.68 26.98 -0.24
CA GLN A 43 -6.64 26.24 0.50
C GLN A 43 -6.97 24.76 0.81
N ARG A 44 -8.22 24.32 0.61
CA ARG A 44 -8.61 22.90 0.75
C ARG A 44 -8.44 22.05 -0.52
N ARG A 45 -8.20 22.65 -1.69
CA ARG A 45 -8.18 21.88 -2.96
C ARG A 45 -6.97 20.96 -3.15
N ASN A 46 -5.81 21.23 -2.54
CA ASN A 46 -4.65 20.34 -2.66
C ASN A 46 -4.79 19.07 -1.80
N GLN A 47 -5.28 19.18 -0.56
CA GLN A 47 -5.48 18.01 0.33
C GLN A 47 -6.47 16.98 -0.23
N GLN A 48 -7.39 17.38 -1.11
CA GLN A 48 -8.35 16.45 -1.73
C GLN A 48 -7.78 15.57 -2.84
N LYS A 49 -6.51 15.72 -3.24
CA LYS A 49 -5.88 14.83 -4.23
C LYS A 49 -5.35 13.51 -3.65
N GLU A 50 -5.17 13.41 -2.34
CA GLU A 50 -4.66 12.20 -1.67
C GLU A 50 -5.76 11.32 -1.06
N GLN A 51 -7.04 11.68 -1.26
CA GLN A 51 -8.19 10.93 -0.73
C GLN A 51 -9.27 10.65 -1.79
N GLN A 52 -8.87 10.06 -2.92
CA GLN A 52 -9.79 9.24 -3.70
C GLN A 52 -9.69 7.77 -3.23
N PRO A 53 -10.79 7.14 -2.78
CA PRO A 53 -10.82 5.70 -2.52
C PRO A 53 -10.65 4.90 -3.82
N GLN A 54 -9.41 4.56 -4.15
CA GLN A 54 -9.07 3.78 -5.33
C GLN A 54 -9.72 2.39 -5.25
N GLN A 55 -10.67 2.10 -6.15
CA GLN A 55 -11.52 0.92 -6.07
C GLN A 55 -10.70 -0.39 -6.01
N PRO A 56 -10.86 -1.22 -4.96
CA PRO A 56 -10.21 -2.52 -4.89
C PRO A 56 -10.72 -3.46 -5.99
N GLY A 57 -9.90 -3.71 -7.02
CA GLY A 57 -10.15 -4.73 -8.03
C GLY A 57 -9.85 -4.36 -9.49
N GLN A 58 -9.71 -3.08 -9.84
CA GLN A 58 -9.37 -2.65 -11.22
C GLN A 58 -7.88 -2.33 -11.38
N GLY A 59 -7.04 -3.35 -11.17
CA GLY A 59 -5.63 -3.33 -11.54
C GLY A 59 -5.42 -3.58 -13.05
N GLN A 60 -4.22 -3.27 -13.56
CA GLN A 60 -3.86 -3.69 -14.93
C GLN A 60 -3.74 -5.23 -15.00
N PRO A 61 -3.92 -5.87 -16.17
CA PRO A 61 -3.80 -7.32 -16.31
C PRO A 61 -2.49 -7.86 -15.71
N GLY A 62 -2.60 -8.74 -14.72
CA GLY A 62 -1.47 -9.31 -13.96
C GLY A 62 -0.98 -8.50 -12.75
N PHE A 63 -1.40 -7.24 -12.60
CA PHE A 63 -0.96 -6.33 -11.54
C PHE A 63 -2.11 -5.96 -10.59
N GLY A 64 -2.33 -6.80 -9.59
CA GLY A 64 -3.34 -6.62 -8.54
C GLY A 64 -3.93 -7.95 -8.07
N PRO A 65 -4.75 -7.95 -7.01
CA PRO A 65 -5.39 -9.16 -6.50
C PRO A 65 -6.27 -9.86 -7.54
N GLN A 66 -6.29 -11.20 -7.51
CA GLN A 66 -7.13 -12.02 -8.37
C GLN A 66 -8.00 -12.96 -7.53
N ASN A 67 -9.29 -13.06 -7.87
CA ASN A 67 -10.18 -14.02 -7.23
C ASN A 67 -9.85 -15.44 -7.73
N LYS A 68 -9.61 -16.38 -6.82
CA LYS A 68 -9.37 -17.79 -7.12
C LYS A 68 -10.67 -18.58 -7.27
N SER A 69 -11.78 -18.09 -6.71
CA SER A 69 -13.09 -18.72 -6.81
C SER A 69 -14.25 -17.71 -6.87
N LYS A 70 -15.43 -18.17 -7.30
CA LYS A 70 -16.67 -17.36 -7.24
C LYS A 70 -17.13 -17.10 -5.80
N ASP A 71 -16.99 -18.08 -4.91
CA ASP A 71 -17.37 -17.98 -3.50
C ASP A 71 -16.51 -16.92 -2.76
N GLU A 72 -15.22 -16.87 -3.06
CA GLU A 72 -14.31 -15.78 -2.62
C GLU A 72 -14.74 -14.42 -3.19
N ALA A 73 -15.01 -14.35 -4.50
CA ALA A 73 -15.43 -13.12 -5.14
C ALA A 73 -16.75 -12.58 -4.58
N ASP A 74 -17.75 -13.44 -4.36
CA ASP A 74 -19.04 -13.06 -3.79
C ASP A 74 -18.89 -12.59 -2.34
N ALA A 75 -18.07 -13.27 -1.53
CA ALA A 75 -17.77 -12.89 -0.15
C ALA A 75 -17.01 -11.55 -0.05
N PHE A 76 -16.00 -11.32 -0.90
CA PHE A 76 -15.29 -10.04 -0.95
C PHE A 76 -16.18 -8.90 -1.44
N ASN A 77 -17.07 -9.17 -2.41
CA ASN A 77 -18.08 -8.20 -2.87
C ASN A 77 -19.08 -7.83 -1.76
N ALA A 78 -19.50 -8.79 -0.93
CA ALA A 78 -20.37 -8.53 0.21
C ALA A 78 -19.66 -7.65 1.26
N LEU A 79 -18.42 -8.00 1.64
CA LEU A 79 -17.58 -7.21 2.53
C LEU A 79 -17.34 -5.79 2.01
N GLN A 80 -17.00 -5.63 0.73
CA GLN A 80 -16.74 -4.31 0.14
C GLN A 80 -17.97 -3.40 0.23
N LYS A 81 -19.17 -3.94 -0.03
CA LYS A 81 -20.45 -3.21 -0.05
C LYS A 81 -21.05 -2.93 1.32
N GLU A 82 -20.67 -3.65 2.37
CA GLU A 82 -21.15 -3.41 3.73
C GLU A 82 -20.81 -1.99 4.21
N GLN A 83 -21.74 -1.33 4.89
CA GLN A 83 -21.60 0.05 5.37
C GLN A 83 -21.60 0.15 6.91
N ASN A 84 -22.19 -0.83 7.61
CA ASN A 84 -22.14 -0.88 9.07
C ASN A 84 -20.74 -1.31 9.53
N PRO A 85 -20.00 -0.50 10.32
CA PRO A 85 -18.60 -0.81 10.67
C PRO A 85 -18.44 -2.12 11.46
N ALA A 86 -19.35 -2.42 12.39
CA ALA A 86 -19.26 -3.65 13.20
C ALA A 86 -19.46 -4.90 12.33
N LYS A 87 -20.47 -4.89 11.45
CA LYS A 87 -20.72 -5.97 10.49
C LYS A 87 -19.62 -6.06 9.41
N LYS A 88 -18.96 -4.94 9.09
CA LYS A 88 -17.81 -4.93 8.17
C LYS A 88 -16.56 -5.56 8.77
N VAL A 89 -16.34 -5.41 10.08
CA VAL A 89 -15.32 -6.19 10.83
C VAL A 89 -15.65 -7.68 10.78
N GLU A 90 -16.88 -8.07 11.13
CA GLU A 90 -17.33 -9.47 11.15
C GLU A 90 -17.13 -10.16 9.79
N LEU A 91 -17.58 -9.52 8.70
CA LEU A 91 -17.40 -10.03 7.34
C LEU A 91 -15.92 -10.10 6.92
N ALA A 92 -15.07 -9.18 7.39
CA ALA A 92 -13.64 -9.21 7.08
C ALA A 92 -12.90 -10.31 7.85
N GLU A 93 -13.28 -10.57 9.10
CA GLU A 93 -12.72 -11.65 9.91
C GLU A 93 -13.14 -13.02 9.37
N ALA A 94 -14.42 -13.17 9.00
CA ALA A 94 -14.90 -14.34 8.28
C ALA A 94 -14.18 -14.54 6.94
N PHE A 95 -13.93 -13.46 6.18
CA PHE A 95 -13.19 -13.53 4.91
C PHE A 95 -11.74 -13.98 5.10
N VAL A 96 -10.99 -13.37 6.03
CA VAL A 96 -9.59 -13.72 6.30
C VAL A 96 -9.48 -15.13 6.88
N SER A 97 -10.44 -15.57 7.71
CA SER A 97 -10.46 -16.93 8.26
C SER A 97 -10.84 -18.00 7.21
N LYS A 98 -11.69 -17.67 6.23
CA LYS A 98 -12.12 -18.62 5.18
C LYS A 98 -11.15 -18.67 4.00
N TYR A 99 -10.48 -17.56 3.68
CA TYR A 99 -9.55 -17.43 2.56
C TYR A 99 -8.19 -16.82 2.98
N PRO A 100 -7.43 -17.46 3.89
CA PRO A 100 -6.17 -16.90 4.42
C PRO A 100 -5.10 -16.68 3.35
N ASP A 101 -5.14 -17.46 2.25
CA ASP A 101 -4.24 -17.30 1.10
C ASP A 101 -4.77 -16.31 0.05
N SER A 102 -5.90 -15.64 0.27
CA SER A 102 -6.49 -14.73 -0.72
C SER A 102 -5.61 -13.50 -0.96
N ASP A 103 -5.47 -13.12 -2.24
CA ASP A 103 -4.75 -11.89 -2.60
C ASP A 103 -5.51 -10.62 -2.13
N PHE A 104 -6.77 -10.77 -1.69
CA PHE A 104 -7.56 -9.70 -1.08
C PHE A 104 -7.41 -9.59 0.45
N VAL A 105 -6.64 -10.44 1.13
CA VAL A 105 -6.46 -10.36 2.60
C VAL A 105 -5.99 -8.97 3.04
N ALA A 106 -5.06 -8.33 2.33
CA ALA A 106 -4.61 -6.98 2.65
C ALA A 106 -5.76 -5.94 2.62
N TYR A 107 -6.71 -6.09 1.70
CA TYR A 107 -7.89 -5.22 1.61
C TYR A 107 -8.93 -5.54 2.70
N ALA A 108 -9.15 -6.82 3.01
CA ALA A 108 -10.01 -7.22 4.13
C ALA A 108 -9.47 -6.69 5.47
N GLN A 109 -8.15 -6.77 5.69
CA GLN A 109 -7.50 -6.16 6.85
C GLN A 109 -7.64 -4.63 6.86
N THR A 110 -7.48 -3.96 5.71
CA THR A 110 -7.70 -2.49 5.60
C THR A 110 -9.15 -2.09 5.93
N PHE A 111 -10.14 -2.93 5.61
CA PHE A 111 -11.52 -2.73 6.07
C PHE A 111 -11.68 -2.90 7.59
N ARG A 112 -10.91 -3.78 8.24
CA ARG A 112 -10.88 -3.88 9.71
C ARG A 112 -10.26 -2.64 10.35
N VAL A 113 -9.14 -2.11 9.83
CA VAL A 113 -8.52 -0.86 10.30
C VAL A 113 -9.52 0.29 10.33
N THR A 114 -10.12 0.57 9.17
CA THR A 114 -11.05 1.69 9.00
C THR A 114 -12.31 1.51 9.84
N SER A 115 -12.85 0.30 9.93
CA SER A 115 -14.06 0.02 10.72
C SER A 115 -13.81 0.03 12.23
N TYR A 116 -12.67 -0.51 12.72
CA TYR A 116 -12.31 -0.43 14.13
C TYR A 116 -12.02 1.01 14.57
N SER A 117 -11.34 1.80 13.75
CA SER A 117 -11.12 3.23 14.01
C SER A 117 -12.44 4.00 14.15
N GLN A 118 -13.41 3.74 13.25
CA GLN A 118 -14.77 4.32 13.33
C GLN A 118 -15.57 3.88 14.58
N LEU A 119 -15.22 2.75 15.19
CA LEU A 119 -15.83 2.23 16.41
C LEU A 119 -15.09 2.68 17.69
N GLY A 120 -14.06 3.54 17.59
CA GLY A 120 -13.19 3.92 18.72
C GLY A 120 -12.30 2.78 19.24
N LYS A 121 -12.25 1.65 18.52
CA LYS A 121 -11.49 0.45 18.86
C LYS A 121 -10.03 0.59 18.40
N HIS A 122 -9.34 1.57 18.97
CA HIS A 122 -8.01 1.98 18.51
C HIS A 122 -6.95 0.86 18.66
N LYS A 123 -7.05 -0.01 19.68
CA LYS A 123 -6.13 -1.14 19.84
C LYS A 123 -6.33 -2.20 18.76
N GLU A 124 -7.58 -2.54 18.44
CA GLU A 124 -7.90 -3.48 17.36
C GLU A 124 -7.63 -2.88 15.97
N SER A 125 -7.78 -1.55 15.82
CA SER A 125 -7.37 -0.80 14.62
C SER A 125 -5.86 -0.90 14.36
N ALA A 126 -5.02 -0.71 15.37
CA ALA A 126 -3.57 -0.88 15.26
C ALA A 126 -3.20 -2.32 14.85
N ALA A 127 -3.72 -3.33 15.55
CA ALA A 127 -3.44 -4.74 15.26
C ALA A 127 -3.93 -5.17 13.87
N ALA A 128 -5.08 -4.64 13.40
CA ALA A 128 -5.55 -4.88 12.03
C ALA A 128 -4.65 -4.20 10.97
N ALA A 129 -4.04 -3.06 11.30
CA ALA A 129 -3.16 -2.33 10.38
C ALA A 129 -1.78 -2.99 10.28
N GLU A 130 -1.26 -3.55 11.37
CA GLU A 130 -0.08 -4.41 11.36
C GLU A 130 -0.32 -5.65 10.48
N GLN A 131 -1.47 -6.31 10.63
CA GLN A 131 -1.86 -7.43 9.76
C GLN A 131 -2.06 -7.03 8.29
N ALA A 132 -2.49 -5.79 8.02
CA ALA A 132 -2.58 -5.25 6.66
C ALA A 132 -1.20 -4.95 6.05
N VAL A 133 -0.24 -4.47 6.84
CA VAL A 133 1.17 -4.28 6.40
C VAL A 133 1.77 -5.63 6.03
N ASP A 134 1.65 -6.63 6.92
CA ASP A 134 2.13 -8.00 6.70
C ASP A 134 1.56 -8.62 5.42
N ALA A 135 0.26 -8.49 5.20
CA ALA A 135 -0.40 -9.00 4.00
C ALA A 135 0.02 -8.25 2.72
N THR A 136 0.26 -6.93 2.81
CA THR A 136 0.73 -6.12 1.67
C THR A 136 2.16 -6.48 1.29
N ILE A 137 3.04 -6.70 2.28
CA ILE A 137 4.42 -7.17 2.05
C ILE A 137 4.40 -8.54 1.38
N LYS A 138 3.69 -9.52 1.95
CA LYS A 138 3.60 -10.89 1.39
C LYS A 138 3.07 -10.91 -0.05
N PHE A 139 2.11 -10.04 -0.38
CA PHE A 139 1.61 -9.92 -1.76
C PHE A 139 2.65 -9.30 -2.71
N GLY A 140 3.39 -8.28 -2.27
CA GLY A 140 4.52 -7.72 -3.03
C GLY A 140 5.65 -8.73 -3.26
N GLU A 141 5.99 -9.51 -2.24
CA GLU A 141 6.97 -10.61 -2.33
C GLU A 141 6.53 -11.71 -3.30
N LYS A 142 5.25 -12.11 -3.26
CA LYS A 142 4.65 -13.05 -4.22
C LYS A 142 4.79 -12.57 -5.67
N LEU A 143 4.50 -11.30 -5.93
CA LEU A 143 4.62 -10.72 -7.28
C LEU A 143 6.08 -10.60 -7.71
N ALA A 144 6.99 -10.21 -6.82
CA ALA A 144 8.43 -10.18 -7.10
C ALA A 144 8.99 -11.59 -7.41
N ALA A 145 8.58 -12.61 -6.65
CA ALA A 145 8.96 -13.99 -6.90
C ALA A 145 8.41 -14.52 -8.24
N LYS A 146 7.20 -14.09 -8.65
CA LYS A 146 6.65 -14.38 -9.98
C LYS A 146 7.46 -13.69 -11.09
N ALA A 147 7.81 -12.42 -10.95
CA ALA A 147 8.67 -11.71 -11.92
C ALA A 147 10.06 -12.36 -12.02
N ASP A 148 10.69 -12.70 -10.90
CA ASP A 148 11.97 -13.41 -10.84
C ASP A 148 11.90 -14.86 -11.40
N ALA A 149 10.71 -15.41 -11.62
CA ALA A 149 10.48 -16.70 -12.30
C ALA A 149 10.18 -16.50 -13.79
N ASP A 150 9.27 -15.59 -14.14
CA ASP A 150 8.88 -15.26 -15.51
C ASP A 150 10.06 -14.72 -16.34
N ALA A 151 11.01 -14.03 -15.71
CA ALA A 151 12.26 -13.56 -16.31
C ALA A 151 13.22 -14.70 -16.72
N LYS A 152 13.03 -15.92 -16.21
CA LYS A 152 13.84 -17.11 -16.55
C LYS A 152 13.24 -17.95 -17.69
N LEU A 153 12.00 -17.68 -18.08
CA LEU A 153 11.31 -18.40 -19.16
C LEU A 153 11.77 -17.88 -20.52
N SER A 154 12.16 -18.78 -21.43
CA SER A 154 12.39 -18.40 -22.83
C SER A 154 11.06 -18.06 -23.51
N ASP A 155 11.10 -17.36 -24.66
CA ASP A 155 9.89 -17.06 -25.42
C ASP A 155 9.14 -18.33 -25.88
N LYS A 156 9.88 -19.43 -26.10
CA LYS A 156 9.29 -20.76 -26.39
C LYS A 156 8.52 -21.31 -25.19
N ASP A 157 9.00 -21.10 -23.97
CA ASP A 157 8.33 -21.54 -22.75
C ASP A 157 7.11 -20.67 -22.43
N ARG A 158 7.25 -19.35 -22.57
CA ARG A 158 6.15 -18.38 -22.46
C ARG A 158 5.03 -18.71 -23.45
N GLU A 159 5.38 -19.06 -24.69
CA GLU A 159 4.43 -19.49 -25.72
C GLU A 159 3.79 -20.86 -25.41
N ASN A 160 4.56 -21.83 -24.88
CA ASN A 160 4.02 -23.11 -24.42
C ASN A 160 3.07 -22.98 -23.23
N VAL A 161 3.24 -21.95 -22.39
CA VAL A 161 2.30 -21.58 -21.34
C VAL A 161 1.05 -20.92 -21.95
N ARG A 162 1.18 -19.96 -22.87
CA ARG A 162 0.03 -19.31 -23.55
C ARG A 162 -0.89 -20.27 -24.31
N LYS A 163 -0.34 -21.37 -24.83
CA LYS A 163 -1.11 -22.46 -25.45
C LYS A 163 -2.01 -23.23 -24.48
N LYS A 164 -1.68 -23.24 -23.19
CA LYS A 164 -2.46 -23.88 -22.11
C LYS A 164 -3.42 -22.88 -21.45
N ASP A 165 -2.93 -21.67 -21.19
CA ASP A 165 -3.71 -20.55 -20.66
C ASP A 165 -3.49 -19.30 -21.52
N LYS A 166 -4.50 -18.96 -22.33
CA LYS A 166 -4.48 -17.79 -23.22
C LYS A 166 -4.42 -16.45 -22.46
N ASN A 167 -4.77 -16.46 -21.17
CA ASN A 167 -4.76 -15.29 -20.30
C ASN A 167 -3.48 -15.19 -19.46
N ALA A 168 -2.50 -16.07 -19.67
CA ALA A 168 -1.27 -16.12 -18.89
C ALA A 168 -0.47 -14.82 -18.99
N VAL A 169 -0.44 -14.05 -17.89
CA VAL A 169 0.38 -12.84 -17.77
C VAL A 169 1.75 -13.19 -17.19
N PHE A 170 2.79 -12.63 -17.80
CA PHE A 170 4.17 -12.70 -17.34
C PHE A 170 4.56 -11.34 -16.77
N LEU A 171 5.16 -11.32 -15.60
CA LEU A 171 5.63 -10.10 -14.96
C LEU A 171 7.10 -9.88 -15.31
N ASP A 172 7.44 -8.63 -15.61
CA ASP A 172 8.81 -8.17 -15.80
C ASP A 172 9.15 -7.20 -14.66
N ARG A 173 10.20 -7.53 -13.90
CA ARG A 173 10.66 -6.76 -12.74
C ARG A 173 11.13 -5.36 -13.13
N ASP A 174 11.70 -5.22 -14.33
CA ASP A 174 12.29 -3.97 -14.79
C ASP A 174 11.28 -3.13 -15.60
N SER A 175 10.05 -3.63 -15.77
CA SER A 175 8.96 -2.88 -16.38
C SER A 175 8.51 -1.69 -15.51
N PRO A 176 8.20 -0.52 -16.10
CA PRO A 176 7.65 0.62 -15.37
C PRO A 176 6.39 0.29 -14.57
N GLN A 177 5.55 -0.64 -15.08
CA GLN A 177 4.32 -1.10 -14.43
C GLN A 177 4.61 -1.85 -13.12
N PHE A 178 5.63 -2.72 -13.10
CA PHE A 178 6.03 -3.42 -11.89
C PHE A 178 6.63 -2.46 -10.86
N GLN A 179 7.52 -1.56 -11.28
CA GLN A 179 8.15 -0.57 -10.41
C GLN A 179 7.10 0.36 -9.78
N GLU A 180 6.14 0.85 -10.56
CA GLU A 180 5.04 1.69 -10.06
C GLU A 180 4.10 0.91 -9.12
N PHE A 181 3.77 -0.35 -9.42
CA PHE A 181 2.99 -1.18 -8.50
C PHE A 181 3.70 -1.37 -7.14
N MET A 182 5.02 -1.57 -7.13
CA MET A 182 5.80 -1.71 -5.90
C MET A 182 5.90 -0.39 -5.14
N ASN A 183 6.11 0.74 -5.82
CA ASN A 183 6.04 2.10 -5.24
C ASN A 183 4.69 2.36 -4.56
N GLN A 184 3.57 2.07 -5.23
CA GLN A 184 2.23 2.17 -4.63
C GLN A 184 2.03 1.22 -3.45
N SER A 185 2.70 0.06 -3.43
CA SER A 185 2.62 -0.90 -2.32
C SER A 185 3.40 -0.39 -1.09
N GLU A 186 4.56 0.23 -1.29
CA GLU A 186 5.29 0.94 -0.25
C GLU A 186 4.48 2.11 0.32
N GLN A 187 3.85 2.93 -0.54
CA GLN A 187 2.96 4.01 -0.11
C GLN A 187 1.77 3.50 0.72
N ARG A 188 1.15 2.37 0.33
CA ARG A 188 0.10 1.70 1.13
C ARG A 188 0.62 1.26 2.50
N ILE A 189 1.82 0.69 2.57
CA ILE A 189 2.45 0.28 3.84
C ILE A 189 2.73 1.51 4.73
N VAL A 190 3.20 2.63 4.18
CA VAL A 190 3.44 3.87 4.93
C VAL A 190 2.12 4.49 5.43
N ALA A 191 1.06 4.48 4.63
CA ALA A 191 -0.27 4.94 5.05
C ALA A 191 -0.85 4.05 6.18
N LEU A 192 -0.60 2.75 6.15
CA LEU A 192 -0.94 1.84 7.24
C LEU A 192 -0.11 2.14 8.50
N TYR A 193 1.19 2.41 8.39
CA TYR A 193 1.97 2.87 9.55
C TYR A 193 1.47 4.22 10.11
N LYS A 194 1.10 5.20 9.27
CA LYS A 194 0.44 6.44 9.73
C LYS A 194 -0.87 6.14 10.47
N SER A 195 -1.61 5.11 10.06
CA SER A 195 -2.82 4.62 10.75
C SER A 195 -2.53 3.92 12.09
N ILE A 196 -1.44 3.16 12.18
CA ILE A 196 -0.95 2.55 13.43
C ILE A 196 -0.53 3.64 14.43
N ILE A 197 0.27 4.61 13.98
CA ILE A 197 0.72 5.77 14.77
C ILE A 197 -0.48 6.54 15.33
N GLN A 198 -1.47 6.89 14.49
CA GLN A 198 -2.69 7.56 14.93
C GLN A 198 -3.47 6.72 15.96
N SER A 199 -3.54 5.40 15.76
CA SER A 199 -4.22 4.48 16.68
C SER A 199 -3.54 4.45 18.06
N TYR A 200 -2.20 4.40 18.11
CA TYR A 200 -1.45 4.46 19.36
C TYR A 200 -1.43 5.86 20.00
N GLN A 201 -1.53 6.93 19.21
CA GLN A 201 -1.71 8.29 19.72
C GLN A 201 -3.02 8.43 20.51
N MET A 202 -4.12 7.88 20.00
CA MET A 202 -5.40 7.82 20.71
C MET A 202 -5.36 6.95 21.99
N LEU A 203 -4.36 6.08 22.12
CA LEU A 203 -4.10 5.25 23.31
C LEU A 203 -3.05 5.86 24.25
N ASN A 204 -2.41 6.98 23.88
CA ASN A 204 -1.25 7.59 24.55
C ASN A 204 -0.02 6.65 24.66
N ASP A 205 0.14 5.73 23.71
CA ASP A 205 1.23 4.73 23.68
C ASP A 205 2.44 5.24 22.88
N ALA A 206 3.20 6.14 23.49
CA ALA A 206 4.41 6.73 22.91
C ALA A 206 5.44 5.68 22.41
N PRO A 207 5.71 4.56 23.12
CA PRO A 207 6.59 3.50 22.63
C PRO A 207 6.18 2.92 21.27
N HIS A 208 4.91 2.51 21.11
CA HIS A 208 4.46 1.92 19.85
C HIS A 208 4.29 2.96 18.73
N MET A 209 3.94 4.22 19.06
CA MET A 209 4.01 5.34 18.11
C MET A 209 5.43 5.51 17.56
N MET A 210 6.43 5.54 18.45
CA MET A 210 7.84 5.76 18.13
C MET A 210 8.43 4.61 17.31
N GLU A 211 8.09 3.35 17.63
CA GLU A 211 8.49 2.19 16.83
C GLU A 211 7.87 2.23 15.42
N SER A 212 6.58 2.52 15.32
CA SER A 212 5.85 2.58 14.04
C SER A 212 6.35 3.72 13.15
N SER A 213 6.66 4.88 13.74
CA SER A 213 7.26 6.01 13.03
C SER A 213 8.66 5.67 12.49
N LYS A 214 9.48 4.96 13.27
CA LYS A 214 10.80 4.46 12.82
C LYS A 214 10.69 3.43 11.71
N LYS A 215 9.71 2.51 11.75
CA LYS A 215 9.43 1.56 10.65
C LYS A 215 9.04 2.30 9.37
N ALA A 216 8.19 3.32 9.48
CA ALA A 216 7.72 4.11 8.33
C ALA A 216 8.83 4.97 7.70
N LEU A 217 9.64 5.68 8.51
CA LEU A 217 10.85 6.38 8.03
C LEU A 217 11.92 5.44 7.47
N GLY A 218 11.87 4.15 7.82
CA GLY A 218 12.68 3.11 7.19
C GLY A 218 12.39 2.93 5.70
N LEU A 219 11.20 3.33 5.25
CA LEU A 219 10.71 3.30 3.86
C LEU A 219 10.75 4.70 3.22
N LYS A 220 10.24 5.73 3.91
CA LYS A 220 10.22 7.13 3.47
C LYS A 220 10.99 8.02 4.45
N PRO A 221 12.34 8.10 4.37
CA PRO A 221 13.17 8.81 5.34
C PRO A 221 13.02 10.34 5.29
N ASP A 222 12.39 10.85 4.22
CA ASP A 222 12.12 12.25 3.90
C ASP A 222 10.66 12.68 4.15
N ASP A 223 9.82 11.80 4.69
CA ASP A 223 8.42 12.10 5.04
C ASP A 223 8.35 13.08 6.23
N VAL A 224 8.00 14.33 5.93
CA VAL A 224 7.99 15.44 6.89
C VAL A 224 6.98 15.22 8.02
N ASP A 225 5.84 14.55 7.78
CA ASP A 225 4.85 14.27 8.83
C ASP A 225 5.41 13.27 9.85
N LEU A 226 6.11 12.23 9.36
CA LEU A 226 6.73 11.21 10.21
C LEU A 226 7.91 11.77 10.99
N LEU A 227 8.71 12.65 10.39
CA LEU A 227 9.78 13.39 11.09
C LEU A 227 9.20 14.29 12.19
N ALA A 228 8.16 15.06 11.88
CA ALA A 228 7.46 15.92 12.85
C ALA A 228 6.71 15.12 13.93
N THR A 229 6.29 13.89 13.64
CA THR A 229 5.72 12.99 14.65
C THR A 229 6.79 12.58 15.66
N ILE A 230 7.98 12.18 15.20
CA ILE A 230 9.08 11.78 16.09
C ILE A 230 9.63 12.95 16.92
N SER A 231 9.59 14.20 16.43
CA SER A 231 10.04 15.35 17.22
C SER A 231 9.10 15.75 18.35
N ASN A 232 7.89 15.19 18.40
CA ASN A 232 6.81 15.60 19.31
C ASN A 232 6.43 14.49 20.32
N VAL A 233 7.24 13.43 20.46
CA VAL A 233 7.02 12.22 21.29
C VAL A 233 8.24 11.93 22.16
#